data_AF-A0A7X0GCS8-F1
#
_entry.id   AF-A0A7X0GCS8-F1
#
_cell.length_a   1.000
_cell.length_b   1.000
_cell.length_c   1.000
_cell.angle_alpha   90.00
_cell.angle_beta   90.00
_cell.angle_gamma   90.00
#
_symmetry.space_group_name_H-M   'P 1'
#
loop_
_entity.id
_entity.type
_entity.pdbx_description
1 polymer ?
#
loop_
_entity_poly.entity_id
_entity_poly.type
_entity_poly.pdbx_seq_one_letter_code
_entity_poly.pdbx_strand_id
1 'polypeptide(L)' 'MRGGDSLSLRAARRLEEVFAADDPTGTLRSVWQVKEQLRTLLRIGSLQDAATAKKELEELVKAAARPETNRLYRTVCRW' A
#
# COMPACT_ATOMS: atom_id res chain seq x y z
N MET A 1 4.09 -6.43 -4.44
CA MET A 1 3.17 -6.03 -3.34
C MET A 1 2.56 -7.29 -2.77
N ARG A 2 3.07 -7.79 -1.63
CA ARG A 2 2.67 -9.11 -1.12
C ARG A 2 1.19 -9.27 -0.77
N GLY A 3 0.48 -8.17 -0.47
CA GLY A 3 -0.97 -8.20 -0.20
C GLY A 3 -1.78 -8.69 -1.41
N GLY A 4 -1.48 -8.16 -2.60
CA GLY A 4 -2.06 -8.63 -3.86
C GLY A 4 -1.62 -10.05 -4.23
N ASP A 5 -0.37 -10.40 -3.94
CA ASP A 5 0.19 -11.73 -4.22
C ASP A 5 -0.42 -12.84 -3.33
N SER A 6 -1.02 -12.47 -2.19
CA SER A 6 -1.70 -13.40 -1.27
C SER A 6 -3.20 -13.59 -1.58
N LEU A 7 -3.74 -12.81 -2.50
CA LEU A 7 -5.12 -12.97 -2.95
C LEU A 7 -5.24 -14.17 -3.88
N SER A 8 -6.31 -14.95 -3.71
CA SER A 8 -6.68 -15.89 -4.77
C SER A 8 -6.99 -15.11 -6.05
N LEU A 9 -6.75 -15.73 -7.21
CA LEU A 9 -7.07 -15.17 -8.53
C LEU A 9 -8.49 -14.55 -8.59
N ARG A 10 -9.46 -15.20 -7.93
CA ARG A 10 -10.84 -14.73 -7.85
C ARG A 10 -10.98 -13.46 -7.02
N ALA A 11 -10.28 -13.37 -5.89
CA ALA A 11 -10.30 -12.19 -5.03
C ALA A 11 -9.59 -11.00 -5.68
N ALA A 12 -8.46 -11.24 -6.36
CA ALA A 12 -7.76 -10.22 -7.14
C ALA A 12 -8.67 -9.65 -8.25
N ARG A 13 -9.34 -10.52 -9.02
CA ARG A 13 -10.27 -10.08 -10.07
C ARG A 13 -11.43 -9.26 -9.51
N ARG A 14 -12.01 -9.66 -8.38
CA ARG A 14 -13.08 -8.89 -7.72
C ARG A 14 -12.59 -7.52 -7.24
N LEU A 15 -11.36 -7.45 -6.74
CA LEU A 15 -10.76 -6.19 -6.33
C LEU A 15 -10.55 -5.26 -7.53
N GLU A 16 -10.10 -5.79 -8.67
CA GLU A 16 -9.98 -5.04 -9.92
C GLU A 16 -11.33 -4.54 -10.43
N GLU A 17 -12.39 -5.34 -10.33
CA GLU A 17 -13.76 -4.93 -10.67
C GLU A 17 -14.23 -3.76 -9.77
N VAL A 18 -13.92 -3.79 -8.47
CA VAL A 18 -14.23 -2.70 -7.54
C VAL A 18 -13.45 -1.44 -7.90
N PHE A 19 -12.16 -1.54 -8.22
CA PHE A 19 -11.39 -0.38 -8.67
C PHE A 19 -11.94 0.18 -10.00
N ALA A 20 -12.35 -0.68 -10.94
CA ALA A 20 -12.91 -0.24 -12.20
C ALA A 20 -14.28 0.45 -12.04
N ALA A 21 -15.11 -0.01 -11.10
CA ALA A 21 -16.45 0.53 -10.88
C ALA A 21 -16.46 1.76 -9.95
N ASP A 22 -15.72 1.70 -8.85
CA ASP A 22 -15.87 2.62 -7.71
C ASP A 22 -14.68 3.59 -7.56
N ASP A 23 -13.65 3.49 -8.40
CA ASP A 23 -12.45 4.33 -8.32
C ASP A 23 -12.13 5.09 -9.62
N PRO A 24 -13.03 5.95 -10.11
CA PRO A 24 -12.82 6.72 -11.35
C PRO A 24 -11.61 7.67 -11.29
N THR A 25 -11.06 7.91 -10.10
CA THR A 25 -9.91 8.82 -9.88
C THR A 25 -8.63 8.09 -9.51
N GLY A 26 -8.63 6.76 -9.36
CA GLY A 26 -7.46 5.98 -8.89
C GLY A 26 -7.08 6.22 -7.42
N THR A 27 -7.91 6.94 -6.66
CA THR A 27 -7.66 7.30 -5.27
C THR A 27 -7.83 6.11 -4.34
N LEU A 28 -8.86 5.29 -4.55
CA LEU A 28 -9.11 4.12 -3.72
C LEU A 28 -7.98 3.09 -3.87
N ARG A 29 -7.56 2.84 -5.10
CA ARG A 29 -6.46 1.93 -5.43
C ARG A 29 -5.15 2.41 -4.81
N SER A 30 -4.80 3.69 -4.97
CA SER A 30 -3.56 4.23 -4.40
C SER A 30 -3.52 4.18 -2.87
N VAL A 31 -4.61 4.53 -2.18
CA VAL A 31 -4.71 4.43 -0.72
C VAL A 31 -4.66 2.96 -0.26
N TRP A 32 -5.34 2.06 -0.98
CA TRP A 32 -5.29 0.62 -0.70
C TRP A 32 -3.87 0.08 -0.80
N GLN A 33 -3.13 0.46 -1.84
CA GLN A 33 -1.72 0.08 -2.05
C GLN A 33 -0.82 0.54 -0.89
N VAL A 34 -0.95 1.79 -0.43
CA VAL A 34 -0.22 2.30 0.74
C VAL A 34 -0.52 1.46 1.98
N LYS A 35 -1.78 1.11 2.20
CA LYS A 35 -2.22 0.29 3.35
C LYS A 35 -1.65 -1.13 3.30
N GLU A 36 -1.66 -1.77 2.14
CA GLU A 36 -1.08 -3.12 1.98
C GLU A 36 0.44 -3.12 2.18
N GLN A 37 1.12 -2.08 1.69
CA GLN A 37 2.56 -1.97 1.90
C GLN A 37 2.90 -1.72 3.37
N LEU A 38 2.10 -0.92 4.08
CA LEU A 38 2.26 -0.76 5.53
C LEU A 38 2.08 -2.09 6.27
N ARG A 39 1.06 -2.89 5.93
CA ARG A 39 0.88 -4.22 6.54
C ARG A 39 2.07 -5.13 6.26
N THR A 40 2.65 -5.04 5.07
CA THR A 40 3.87 -5.79 4.70
C THR A 40 5.03 -5.34 5.58
N LEU A 41 5.29 -4.04 5.70
CA LEU A 41 6.34 -3.48 6.54
C LEU A 41 6.23 -3.96 8.00
N LEU A 42 5.02 -3.92 8.57
CA LEU A 42 4.78 -4.32 9.97
C LEU A 42 4.89 -5.83 10.22
N ARG A 43 4.87 -6.66 9.17
CA ARG A 43 5.01 -8.13 9.26
C ARG A 43 6.43 -8.61 9.05
N ILE A 44 7.31 -7.78 8.51
CA ILE A 44 8.68 -8.16 8.21
C ILE A 44 9.47 -8.27 9.52
N GLY A 45 10.14 -9.42 9.71
CA GLY A 45 11.00 -9.67 10.88
C GLY A 45 12.49 -9.35 10.66
N SER A 46 12.87 -8.88 9.47
CA SER A 46 14.26 -8.57 9.10
C SER A 46 14.43 -7.07 8.87
N LEU A 47 15.47 -6.48 9.45
CA LEU A 47 15.77 -5.05 9.28
C LEU A 47 16.07 -4.67 7.83
N GLN A 48 16.75 -5.55 7.09
CA GLN A 48 17.11 -5.30 5.70
C GLN A 48 15.86 -5.28 4.79
N ASP A 49 14.96 -6.24 5.00
CA ASP A 49 13.70 -6.31 4.25
C ASP A 49 12.76 -5.15 4.65
N ALA A 50 12.79 -4.72 5.92
CA ALA A 50 12.01 -3.59 6.40
C ALA A 50 12.46 -2.28 5.74
N ALA A 51 13.77 -2.09 5.55
CA ALA A 51 14.29 -0.91 4.86
C ALA A 51 13.80 -0.84 3.39
N THR A 52 13.80 -1.97 2.69
CA THR A 52 13.26 -2.07 1.31
C THR A 52 11.76 -1.79 1.29
N ALA A 53 11.00 -2.44 2.18
CA ALA A 53 9.56 -2.22 2.27
C ALA A 53 9.18 -0.79 2.64
N LYS A 54 9.99 -0.11 3.46
CA LYS A 54 9.83 1.31 3.78
C LYS A 54 10.08 2.23 2.59
N LYS A 55 11.08 1.93 1.75
CA LYS A 55 11.31 2.69 0.50
C LYS A 55 10.13 2.54 -0.46
N GLU A 56 9.64 1.32 -0.63
CA GLU A 56 8.44 1.07 -1.44
C GLU A 56 7.21 1.80 -0.88
N LEU A 57 7.04 1.85 0.45
CA LEU A 57 5.97 2.61 1.09
C LEU A 57 6.07 4.11 0.78
N GLU A 58 7.29 4.67 0.79
CA GLU A 58 7.52 6.08 0.46
C GLU A 58 7.06 6.43 -0.95
N GLU A 59 7.42 5.61 -1.94
CA GLU A 59 7.04 5.84 -3.34
C GLU A 59 5.52 5.78 -3.54
N LEU A 60 4.84 4.85 -2.87
CA LEU A 60 3.38 4.77 -2.90
C LEU A 60 2.71 5.96 -2.23
N VAL A 61 3.28 6.46 -1.13
CA VAL A 61 2.76 7.65 -0.45
C VAL A 61 2.91 8.90 -1.34
N LYS A 62 4.05 9.05 -2.02
CA LYS A 62 4.27 10.11 -3.01
C LYS A 62 3.28 10.01 -4.17
N ALA A 63 3.08 8.80 -4.71
CA ALA A 63 2.15 8.56 -5.82
C ALA A 63 0.68 8.83 -5.42
N ALA A 64 0.28 8.48 -4.20
CA ALA A 64 -1.05 8.77 -3.69
C ALA A 64 -1.29 10.29 -3.50
N ALA A 65 -0.24 11.06 -3.21
CA ALA A 65 -0.26 12.52 -3.06
C ALA A 65 -1.35 13.07 -2.12
N ARG A 66 -1.73 12.29 -1.10
CA ARG A 66 -2.76 12.67 -0.11
C ARG A 66 -2.16 13.16 1.20
N PRO A 67 -2.73 14.17 1.86
CA PRO A 67 -2.30 14.62 3.18
C PRO A 67 -2.29 13.49 4.24
N GLU A 68 -3.26 12.60 4.17
CA GLU A 68 -3.43 11.48 5.10
C GLU A 68 -2.31 10.44 4.96
N THR A 69 -1.96 10.05 3.73
CA THR A 69 -0.86 9.10 3.47
C THR A 69 0.49 9.69 3.83
N ASN A 70 0.68 11.00 3.60
CA ASN A 70 1.87 11.74 4.04
C ASN A 70 2.00 11.77 5.57
N ARG A 71 0.89 12.02 6.28
CA ARG A 71 0.88 12.00 7.76
C ARG A 71 1.21 10.61 8.29
N LEU A 72 0.64 9.57 7.68
CA LEU A 72 0.93 8.17 8.02
C LEU A 72 2.42 7.85 7.86
N TYR A 73 3.03 8.22 6.72
CA TYR A 73 4.45 7.98 6.48
C TYR A 73 5.34 8.70 7.50
N ARG A 74 5.02 9.95 7.85
CA ARG A 74 5.75 10.70 8.88
C ARG A 74 5.72 10.01 10.24
N THR A 75 4.58 9.41 10.62
CA THR A 75 4.48 8.62 11.85
C THR A 75 5.40 7.41 11.78
N VAL A 76 5.36 6.66 10.69
CA VAL A 76 6.22 5.47 10.50
C VAL A 76 7.70 5.82 10.51
N CYS A 77 8.11 6.96 9.95
CA CYS A 77 9.51 7.40 9.97
C CYS A 77 10.00 7.90 11.32
N ARG A 78 9.09 8.29 12.22
CA ARG A 78 9.43 8.79 13.56
C ARG A 78 9.65 7.63 14.54
N TRP A 79 8.91 6.55 14.37
CA TRP A 79 9.02 5.33 15.15
C TRP A 79 10.25 4.53 14.68
#